data_AF-A0A1L9V6S2-F1
#
_entry.id   AF-A0A1L9V6S2-F1
#
_cell.length_a   1.000
_cell.length_b   1.000
_cell.length_c   1.000
_cell.angle_alpha   90.00
_cell.angle_beta   90.00
_cell.angle_gamma   90.00
#
_symmetry.space_group_name_H-M   'P 1'
#
loop_
_entity.id
_entity.type
_entity.pdbx_description
1 polymer ?
#
loop_
_entity_poly.entity_id
_entity_poly.type
_entity_poly.pdbx_seq_one_letter_code
_entity_poly.pdbx_strand_id
1 'polypeptide(L)'
;MIRSIQAAQRLDSRGNPTVQVDLTIDRGKSTPSTFRALVPSGASTGAHEATELRDNKLSVYGGKGVETAVQKVEEVIAPALIKSGLRVDTDQKRIDALLKDLDNTKNKSKLGANAILGVSMACARAGVACLDIPLYEFLRQESGAKKLYVMPVPFFNVLNGGVHSGNKMAFQETMIAPVGVTSTLHIFPALMFCWCSVTGSSQFAPGAKYMVTDVLGLHAKGECLLSFWLVQENCPGRLPLQCHPSLR
;
A
#
# COMPACT_ATOMS: atom_id res chain seq x y z
N MET A 1 -24.45 -14.94 0.39
CA MET A 1 -23.83 -15.96 -0.50
C MET A 1 -23.13 -15.27 -1.67
N ILE A 2 -22.05 -15.86 -2.21
CA ILE A 2 -21.38 -15.34 -3.40
C ILE A 2 -22.25 -15.62 -4.63
N ARG A 3 -22.56 -14.59 -5.41
CA ARG A 3 -23.39 -14.68 -6.61
C ARG A 3 -22.56 -14.67 -7.90
N SER A 4 -21.60 -13.77 -7.98
CA SER A 4 -20.69 -13.66 -9.12
C SER A 4 -19.36 -13.07 -8.70
N ILE A 5 -18.32 -13.43 -9.44
CA ILE A 5 -16.99 -12.84 -9.35
C ILE A 5 -16.58 -12.50 -10.77
N GLN A 6 -16.24 -11.25 -11.00
CA GLN A 6 -15.78 -10.72 -12.28
C GLN A 6 -14.40 -10.10 -12.08
N ALA A 7 -13.60 -10.08 -13.14
CA ALA A 7 -12.29 -9.45 -13.10
C ALA A 7 -12.09 -8.52 -14.30
N ALA A 8 -11.22 -7.54 -14.12
CA ALA A 8 -10.87 -6.63 -15.20
C ALA A 8 -9.43 -6.17 -15.08
N GLN A 9 -8.82 -5.92 -16.23
CA GLN A 9 -7.55 -5.22 -16.29
C GLN A 9 -7.76 -3.73 -16.00
N ARG A 10 -6.98 -3.17 -15.07
CA ARG A 10 -6.91 -1.74 -14.73
C ARG A 10 -5.45 -1.28 -14.71
N LEU A 11 -5.22 0.02 -14.57
CA LEU A 11 -3.87 0.57 -14.47
C LEU A 11 -3.53 0.89 -13.02
N ASP A 12 -2.30 0.56 -12.63
CA ASP A 12 -1.72 0.98 -11.35
C ASP A 12 -1.23 2.43 -11.38
N SER A 13 -0.66 2.90 -10.26
CA SER A 13 -0.14 4.26 -10.12
C SER A 13 1.05 4.60 -11.05
N ARG A 14 1.66 3.60 -11.69
CA ARG A 14 2.75 3.74 -12.67
C ARG A 14 2.26 3.53 -14.10
N GLY A 15 0.95 3.39 -14.32
CA GLY A 15 0.36 3.13 -15.62
C GLY A 15 0.58 1.71 -16.14
N ASN A 16 1.00 0.75 -15.32
CA ASN A 16 1.11 -0.65 -15.74
C ASN A 16 -0.22 -1.39 -15.48
N PRO A 17 -0.57 -2.39 -16.29
CA PRO A 17 -1.75 -3.22 -16.02
C PRO A 17 -1.70 -3.91 -14.64
N THR A 18 -2.86 -4.06 -14.02
CA THR A 18 -3.09 -4.83 -12.79
C THR A 18 -4.51 -5.40 -12.77
N VAL A 19 -4.76 -6.36 -11.88
CA VAL A 19 -6.03 -7.06 -11.74
C VAL A 19 -6.95 -6.29 -10.78
N GLN A 20 -8.16 -6.00 -11.25
CA GLN A 20 -9.32 -5.64 -10.43
C GLN A 20 -10.23 -6.85 -10.31
N VAL A 21 -10.77 -7.10 -9.12
CA VAL A 21 -11.81 -8.12 -8.90
C VAL A 21 -13.04 -7.45 -8.29
N ASP A 22 -14.21 -7.73 -8.88
CA ASP A 22 -15.52 -7.33 -8.40
C ASP A 22 -16.27 -8.58 -7.94
N LEU A 23 -16.56 -8.66 -6.64
CA LEU A 23 -17.30 -9.76 -6.03
C LEU A 23 -18.70 -9.29 -5.64
N THR A 24 -19.72 -9.94 -6.19
CA THR A 24 -21.12 -9.65 -5.90
C THR A 24 -21.68 -10.70 -4.95
N ILE A 25 -22.25 -10.24 -3.83
CA ILE A 25 -22.93 -11.10 -2.87
C ILE A 25 -24.42 -10.78 -2.77
N ASP A 26 -25.18 -11.81 -2.45
CA ASP A 26 -26.53 -11.68 -1.93
C ASP A 26 -26.49 -11.70 -0.39
N ARG A 27 -27.08 -10.67 0.21
CA ARG A 27 -27.18 -10.45 1.66
C ARG A 27 -28.62 -10.58 2.18
N GLY A 28 -29.56 -11.06 1.37
CA GLY A 28 -30.99 -11.05 1.70
C GLY A 28 -31.60 -9.64 1.70
N LYS A 29 -30.91 -8.66 1.11
CA LYS A 29 -31.44 -7.30 0.86
C LYS A 29 -32.00 -7.24 -0.57
N SER A 30 -32.89 -6.28 -0.83
CA SER A 30 -33.55 -6.10 -2.14
C SER A 30 -32.60 -5.91 -3.32
N THR A 31 -31.33 -5.55 -3.09
CA THR A 31 -30.33 -5.38 -4.14
C THR A 31 -29.02 -6.08 -3.74
N PRO A 32 -28.43 -6.90 -4.63
CA PRO A 32 -27.11 -7.47 -4.40
C PRO A 32 -26.06 -6.37 -4.27
N SER A 33 -25.00 -6.64 -3.49
CA SER A 33 -23.93 -5.69 -3.23
C SER A 33 -22.63 -6.16 -3.86
N THR A 34 -21.92 -5.25 -4.54
CA THR A 34 -20.64 -5.53 -5.20
C THR A 34 -19.48 -4.89 -4.44
N PHE A 35 -18.42 -5.67 -4.23
CA PHE A 35 -17.22 -5.29 -3.49
C PHE A 35 -16.00 -5.43 -4.39
N ARG A 36 -15.18 -4.38 -4.43
CA ARG A 36 -14.06 -4.26 -5.35
C ARG A 36 -12.72 -4.34 -4.63
N ALA A 37 -11.78 -5.03 -5.25
CA ALA A 37 -10.38 -5.02 -4.86
C ALA A 37 -9.49 -4.73 -6.08
N LEU A 38 -8.44 -3.93 -5.87
CA LEU A 38 -7.38 -3.66 -6.83
C LEU A 38 -6.07 -4.21 -6.27
N VAL A 39 -5.33 -4.93 -7.10
CA VAL A 39 -4.09 -5.58 -6.69
C VAL A 39 -2.91 -4.63 -6.93
N PRO A 40 -2.01 -4.42 -5.97
CA PRO A 40 -0.79 -3.66 -6.20
C PRO A 40 0.21 -4.44 -7.06
N SER A 41 1.05 -3.74 -7.82
CA SER A 41 2.15 -4.36 -8.57
C SER A 41 3.49 -4.08 -7.90
N GLY A 42 4.32 -5.12 -7.75
CA GLY A 42 5.70 -4.99 -7.29
C GLY A 42 6.65 -4.64 -8.43
N ALA A 43 7.73 -3.90 -8.16
CA ALA A 43 8.87 -3.79 -9.07
C ALA A 43 9.99 -4.79 -8.74
N SER A 44 10.05 -5.27 -7.50
CA SER A 44 10.98 -6.30 -7.05
C SER A 44 10.31 -7.66 -7.20
N THR A 45 11.00 -8.60 -7.86
CA THR A 45 10.58 -10.00 -7.98
C THR A 45 11.62 -10.86 -7.29
N GLY A 46 11.50 -11.02 -5.98
CA GLY A 46 12.38 -11.89 -5.21
C GLY A 46 12.18 -13.36 -5.61
N ALA A 47 13.25 -14.17 -5.63
CA ALA A 47 13.20 -15.59 -6.03
C ALA A 47 12.28 -16.46 -5.14
N HIS A 48 11.91 -15.97 -3.95
CA HIS A 48 11.05 -16.64 -2.98
C HIS A 48 9.66 -16.01 -2.86
N GLU A 49 9.34 -15.04 -3.71
CA GLU A 49 8.05 -14.34 -3.68
C GLU A 49 6.97 -15.08 -4.47
N ALA A 50 5.71 -14.82 -4.12
CA ALA A 50 4.59 -15.25 -4.93
C ALA A 50 4.62 -14.52 -6.27
N THR A 51 4.43 -15.25 -7.37
CA THR A 51 4.66 -14.74 -8.71
C THR A 51 3.40 -14.10 -9.29
N GLU A 52 3.51 -12.82 -9.65
CA GLU A 52 2.48 -12.15 -10.44
C GLU A 52 2.43 -12.74 -11.86
N LEU A 53 1.22 -13.06 -12.35
CA LEU A 53 1.04 -13.55 -13.71
C LEU A 53 0.90 -12.37 -14.70
N ARG A 54 1.81 -12.33 -15.68
CA ARG A 54 1.86 -11.35 -16.78
C ARG A 54 1.76 -12.07 -18.13
N ASP A 55 1.18 -11.41 -19.12
CA ASP A 55 0.94 -12.00 -20.45
C ASP A 55 2.20 -12.13 -21.31
N ASN A 56 3.25 -11.33 -21.03
CA ASN A 56 4.51 -11.30 -21.77
C ASN A 56 4.37 -11.03 -23.29
N LYS A 57 3.24 -10.49 -23.73
CA LYS A 57 3.00 -10.03 -25.10
C LYS A 57 3.57 -8.63 -25.30
N LEU A 58 4.75 -8.51 -25.90
CA LEU A 58 5.46 -7.22 -26.07
C LEU A 58 4.61 -6.13 -26.74
N SER A 59 3.72 -6.51 -27.67
CA SER A 59 2.80 -5.59 -28.35
C SER A 59 1.74 -4.95 -27.44
N VAL A 60 1.53 -5.48 -26.23
CA VAL A 60 0.50 -5.05 -25.28
C VAL A 60 1.16 -4.62 -23.97
N TYR A 61 1.13 -3.32 -23.69
CA TYR A 61 1.75 -2.73 -22.48
C TYR A 61 3.21 -3.17 -22.25
N GLY A 62 3.98 -3.40 -23.32
CA GLY A 62 5.37 -3.85 -23.22
C GLY A 62 5.53 -5.22 -22.55
N GLY A 63 4.56 -6.13 -22.71
CA GLY A 63 4.57 -7.45 -22.08
C GLY A 63 3.92 -7.51 -20.70
N LYS A 64 3.47 -6.37 -20.15
CA LYS A 64 2.94 -6.27 -18.79
C LYS A 64 1.43 -6.47 -18.68
N GLY A 65 0.75 -6.91 -19.75
CA GLY A 65 -0.67 -7.28 -19.69
C GLY A 65 -0.96 -8.31 -18.59
N VAL A 66 -2.20 -8.32 -18.09
CA VAL A 66 -2.70 -9.26 -17.07
C VAL A 66 -4.00 -9.95 -17.50
N GLU A 67 -4.29 -10.01 -18.81
CA GLU A 67 -5.51 -10.62 -19.34
C GLU A 67 -5.60 -12.10 -18.96
N THR A 68 -4.47 -12.82 -18.97
CA THR A 68 -4.43 -14.22 -18.54
C THR A 68 -4.85 -14.36 -17.08
N ALA A 69 -4.37 -13.47 -16.20
CA ALA A 69 -4.75 -13.50 -14.78
C ALA A 69 -6.24 -13.18 -14.58
N VAL A 70 -6.77 -12.22 -15.35
CA VAL A 70 -8.22 -11.89 -15.37
C VAL A 70 -9.03 -13.11 -15.79
N GLN A 71 -8.65 -13.79 -16.87
CA GLN A 71 -9.31 -15.02 -17.33
C GLN A 71 -9.26 -16.13 -16.27
N LYS A 72 -8.13 -16.32 -15.57
CA LYS A 72 -8.04 -17.29 -14.48
C LYS A 72 -9.01 -16.98 -13.33
N VAL A 73 -9.27 -15.70 -13.04
CA VAL A 73 -10.29 -15.34 -12.05
C VAL A 73 -11.67 -15.79 -12.51
N GLU A 74 -12.06 -15.47 -13.74
CA GLU A 74 -13.43 -15.69 -14.23
C GLU A 74 -13.72 -17.15 -14.58
N GLU A 75 -12.76 -17.85 -15.19
CA GLU A 75 -12.96 -19.20 -15.73
C GLU A 75 -12.63 -20.31 -14.73
N VAL A 76 -11.74 -20.05 -13.76
CA VAL A 76 -11.25 -21.07 -12.82
C VAL A 76 -11.67 -20.76 -11.39
N ILE A 77 -11.30 -19.59 -10.87
CA ILE A 77 -11.51 -19.25 -9.46
C ILE A 77 -12.99 -19.03 -9.16
N ALA A 78 -13.67 -18.21 -9.97
CA ALA A 78 -15.07 -17.85 -9.78
C ALA A 78 -16.00 -19.07 -9.69
N PRO A 79 -16.02 -20.00 -10.67
CA PRO A 79 -16.90 -21.16 -10.60
C PRO A 79 -16.56 -22.09 -9.43
N ALA A 80 -15.28 -22.29 -9.12
CA ALA A 80 -14.86 -23.15 -8.01
C ALA A 80 -15.30 -22.57 -6.65
N LEU A 81 -15.11 -21.28 -6.43
CA LEU A 81 -15.46 -20.62 -5.19
C LEU A 81 -16.99 -20.53 -5.01
N ILE A 82 -17.75 -20.24 -6.07
CA ILE A 82 -19.23 -20.27 -6.01
C ILE A 82 -19.73 -21.68 -5.71
N LYS A 83 -19.20 -22.70 -6.39
CA LYS A 83 -19.59 -24.11 -6.17
C LYS A 83 -19.25 -24.61 -4.77
N SER A 84 -18.20 -24.09 -4.15
CA SER A 84 -17.80 -24.47 -2.79
C SER A 84 -18.84 -24.12 -1.72
N GLY A 85 -19.71 -23.15 -1.98
CA GLY A 85 -20.71 -22.67 -1.01
C GLY A 85 -20.13 -21.95 0.21
N LEU A 86 -18.82 -21.67 0.23
CA LEU A 86 -18.17 -20.95 1.32
C LEU A 86 -18.73 -19.54 1.48
N ARG A 87 -18.78 -19.07 2.72
CA ARG A 87 -19.33 -17.75 3.05
C ARG A 87 -18.24 -16.74 3.36
N VAL A 88 -18.32 -15.57 2.72
CA VAL A 88 -17.36 -14.48 2.90
C VAL A 88 -17.30 -13.90 4.32
N ASP A 89 -18.33 -14.11 5.14
CA ASP A 89 -18.44 -13.57 6.50
C ASP A 89 -17.84 -14.48 7.58
N THR A 90 -17.54 -15.74 7.26
CA THR A 90 -17.14 -16.75 8.26
C THR A 90 -16.01 -17.67 7.79
N ASP A 91 -15.76 -17.78 6.48
CA ASP A 91 -14.88 -18.78 5.90
C ASP A 91 -13.62 -18.19 5.25
N GLN A 92 -13.17 -16.97 5.57
CA GLN A 92 -12.04 -16.32 4.88
C GLN A 92 -10.79 -17.24 4.78
N LYS A 93 -10.40 -17.91 5.87
CA LYS A 93 -9.29 -18.88 5.86
C LYS A 93 -9.51 -20.07 4.92
N ARG A 94 -10.74 -20.56 4.82
CA ARG A 94 -11.10 -21.67 3.93
C ARG A 94 -11.17 -21.22 2.47
N ILE A 95 -11.62 -20.00 2.22
CA ILE A 95 -11.57 -19.36 0.91
C ILE A 95 -10.11 -19.29 0.45
N ASP A 96 -9.22 -18.73 1.28
CA ASP A 96 -7.80 -18.63 0.94
C ASP A 96 -7.11 -19.99 0.80
N ALA A 97 -7.51 -20.99 1.59
CA ALA A 97 -7.05 -22.37 1.43
C ALA A 97 -7.49 -22.96 0.09
N LEU A 98 -8.77 -22.83 -0.27
CA LEU A 98 -9.30 -23.28 -1.56
C LEU A 98 -8.54 -22.61 -2.73
N LEU A 99 -8.29 -21.30 -2.66
CA LEU A 99 -7.55 -20.58 -3.69
C LEU A 99 -6.11 -21.09 -3.84
N LYS A 100 -5.44 -21.41 -2.73
CA LYS A 100 -4.10 -22.03 -2.74
C LYS A 100 -4.13 -23.43 -3.33
N ASP A 101 -5.12 -24.23 -2.96
CA ASP A 101 -5.25 -25.62 -3.41
C ASP A 101 -5.61 -25.70 -4.90
N LEU A 102 -6.41 -24.76 -5.41
CA LEU A 102 -6.72 -24.65 -6.85
C LEU A 102 -5.48 -24.34 -7.70
N ASP A 103 -4.60 -23.47 -7.18
CA ASP A 103 -3.33 -23.17 -7.82
C ASP A 103 -2.35 -24.34 -7.74
N ASN A 104 -2.23 -24.95 -6.57
CA ASN A 104 -1.37 -26.11 -6.29
C ASN A 104 0.12 -25.90 -6.63
N THR A 105 0.61 -24.66 -6.57
CA THR A 105 2.04 -24.35 -6.69
C THR A 105 2.56 -23.66 -5.44
N LYS A 106 3.88 -23.77 -5.18
CA LYS A 106 4.51 -23.13 -4.01
C LYS A 106 4.43 -21.59 -4.09
N ASN A 107 4.49 -21.03 -5.28
CA ASN A 107 4.62 -19.59 -5.54
C ASN A 107 3.40 -18.97 -6.23
N LYS A 108 2.26 -19.66 -6.31
CA LYS A 108 1.04 -19.13 -6.96
C LYS A 108 1.20 -18.85 -8.46
N SER A 109 2.09 -19.57 -9.15
CA SER A 109 2.47 -19.29 -10.54
C SER A 109 1.44 -19.78 -11.58
N LYS A 110 0.55 -20.71 -11.22
CA LYS A 110 -0.42 -21.28 -12.16
C LYS A 110 -1.62 -20.36 -12.39
N LEU A 111 -2.17 -19.81 -11.32
CA LEU A 111 -3.29 -18.85 -11.38
C LEU A 111 -2.80 -17.40 -11.35
N GLY A 112 -1.63 -17.16 -10.78
CA GLY A 112 -1.09 -15.83 -10.53
C GLY A 112 -1.41 -15.35 -9.12
N ALA A 113 -0.38 -14.88 -8.41
CA ALA A 113 -0.55 -14.28 -7.09
C ALA A 113 -1.49 -13.07 -7.11
N ASN A 114 -1.50 -12.31 -8.22
CA ASN A 114 -2.40 -11.20 -8.46
C ASN A 114 -3.87 -11.63 -8.56
N ALA A 115 -4.17 -12.70 -9.31
CA ALA A 115 -5.54 -13.23 -9.39
C ALA A 115 -6.05 -13.70 -8.01
N ILE A 116 -5.24 -14.48 -7.30
CA ILE A 116 -5.59 -15.04 -5.97
C ILE A 116 -5.80 -13.92 -4.95
N LEU A 117 -4.86 -12.96 -4.88
CA LEU A 117 -4.92 -11.86 -3.92
C LEU A 117 -6.12 -10.95 -4.20
N GLY A 118 -6.44 -10.69 -5.47
CA GLY A 118 -7.61 -9.89 -5.86
C GLY A 118 -8.91 -10.49 -5.33
N VAL A 119 -9.11 -11.80 -5.51
CA VAL A 119 -10.29 -12.51 -5.01
C VAL A 119 -10.32 -12.55 -3.49
N SER A 120 -9.19 -12.85 -2.84
CA SER A 120 -9.06 -12.87 -1.37
C SER A 120 -9.45 -11.53 -0.73
N MET A 121 -8.95 -10.41 -1.26
CA MET A 121 -9.28 -9.06 -0.77
C MET A 121 -10.74 -8.69 -1.04
N ALA A 122 -11.30 -9.07 -2.19
CA ALA A 122 -12.71 -8.81 -2.50
C ALA A 122 -13.63 -9.60 -1.57
N CYS A 123 -13.27 -10.84 -1.20
CA CYS A 123 -13.98 -11.64 -0.20
C CYS A 123 -13.96 -10.96 1.17
N ALA A 124 -12.80 -10.53 1.65
CA ALA A 124 -12.69 -9.85 2.95
C ALA A 124 -13.53 -8.55 3.00
N ARG A 125 -13.53 -7.77 1.92
CA ARG A 125 -14.37 -6.55 1.78
C ARG A 125 -15.87 -6.86 1.74
N ALA A 126 -16.25 -8.02 1.21
CA ALA A 126 -17.63 -8.46 1.24
C ALA A 126 -18.02 -9.00 2.63
N GLY A 127 -17.11 -9.69 3.33
CA GLY A 127 -17.28 -10.20 4.69
C GLY A 127 -17.56 -9.10 5.70
N VAL A 128 -16.77 -8.02 5.69
CA VAL A 128 -16.97 -6.87 6.58
C VAL A 128 -18.34 -6.24 6.40
N ALA A 129 -18.82 -6.19 5.16
CA ALA A 129 -20.13 -5.63 4.87
C ALA A 129 -21.23 -6.52 5.44
N CYS A 130 -21.14 -7.85 5.29
CA CYS A 130 -22.08 -8.80 5.89
C CYS A 130 -22.19 -8.66 7.40
N LEU A 131 -21.05 -8.50 8.08
CA LEU A 131 -20.95 -8.43 9.54
C LEU A 131 -21.20 -7.02 10.11
N ASP A 132 -21.28 -6.00 9.25
CA ASP A 132 -21.43 -4.59 9.63
C ASP A 132 -20.32 -4.09 10.58
N ILE A 133 -19.09 -4.49 10.29
CA ILE A 133 -17.88 -4.10 11.03
C ILE A 133 -16.86 -3.43 10.10
N PRO A 134 -15.95 -2.60 10.62
CA PRO A 134 -14.86 -2.05 9.80
C PRO A 134 -13.83 -3.12 9.43
N LEU A 135 -13.13 -2.93 8.30
CA LEU A 135 -12.15 -3.89 7.77
C LEU A 135 -11.03 -4.25 8.75
N TYR A 136 -10.52 -3.28 9.51
CA TYR A 136 -9.46 -3.55 10.48
C TYR A 136 -9.92 -4.51 11.59
N GLU A 137 -11.21 -4.48 11.95
CA GLU A 137 -11.76 -5.37 12.98
C GLU A 137 -11.94 -6.78 12.44
N PHE A 138 -12.44 -6.92 11.22
CA PHE A 138 -12.49 -8.20 10.54
C PHE A 138 -11.11 -8.86 10.42
N LEU A 139 -10.09 -8.09 10.02
CA LEU A 139 -8.71 -8.60 9.94
C LEU A 139 -8.15 -8.98 11.33
N ARG A 140 -8.52 -8.25 12.39
CA ARG A 140 -8.15 -8.62 13.77
C ARG A 140 -8.77 -9.97 14.15
N GLN A 141 -10.06 -10.16 13.87
CA GLN A 141 -10.76 -11.42 14.12
C GLN A 141 -10.13 -12.58 13.35
N GLU A 142 -9.86 -12.40 12.05
CA GLU A 142 -9.24 -13.41 11.20
C GLU A 142 -7.82 -13.76 11.64
N SER A 143 -7.02 -12.78 12.05
CA SER A 143 -5.66 -13.00 12.56
C SER A 143 -5.62 -13.68 13.94
N GLY A 144 -6.73 -13.70 14.69
CA GLY A 144 -6.77 -14.19 16.06
C GLY A 144 -6.04 -13.29 17.06
N ALA A 145 -5.76 -12.04 16.68
CA ALA A 145 -5.03 -11.10 17.53
C ALA A 145 -5.87 -10.68 18.75
N LYS A 146 -5.35 -10.95 19.94
CA LYS A 146 -5.97 -10.58 21.22
C LYS A 146 -5.52 -9.22 21.77
N LYS A 147 -4.52 -8.59 21.13
CA LYS A 147 -3.96 -7.30 21.55
C LYS A 147 -4.94 -6.16 21.24
N LEU A 148 -4.79 -5.05 21.97
CA LEU A 148 -5.47 -3.80 21.67
C LEU A 148 -5.06 -3.28 20.28
N TYR A 149 -5.92 -2.47 19.67
CA TYR A 149 -5.58 -1.79 18.42
C TYR A 149 -4.39 -0.85 18.65
N VAL A 150 -3.43 -0.90 17.72
CA VAL A 150 -2.26 -0.02 17.72
C VAL A 150 -2.22 0.68 16.38
N MET A 151 -2.18 2.01 16.39
CA MET A 151 -1.92 2.75 15.16
C MET A 151 -0.42 2.72 14.86
N PRO A 152 0.01 2.26 13.67
CA PRO A 152 1.43 2.17 13.35
C PRO A 152 2.03 3.57 13.15
N VAL A 153 3.30 3.74 13.56
CA VAL A 153 4.09 4.90 13.17
C VAL A 153 4.34 4.82 11.65
N PRO A 154 3.92 5.80 10.86
CA PRO A 154 4.18 5.77 9.42
C PRO A 154 5.65 6.06 9.13
N PHE A 155 6.23 5.26 8.24
CA PHE A 155 7.52 5.52 7.64
C PHE A 155 7.26 6.15 6.28
N PHE A 156 7.43 7.46 6.18
CA PHE A 156 7.10 8.22 4.98
C PHE A 156 8.32 8.35 4.08
N ASN A 157 8.25 7.82 2.86
CA ASN A 157 9.32 7.93 1.89
C ASN A 157 9.46 9.38 1.40
N VAL A 158 10.65 9.97 1.57
CA VAL A 158 10.92 11.38 1.22
C VAL A 158 11.90 11.55 0.07
N LEU A 159 12.87 10.65 -0.05
CA LEU A 159 13.89 10.70 -1.09
C LEU A 159 14.09 9.30 -1.67
N ASN A 160 14.14 9.25 -3.01
CA ASN A 160 14.42 8.02 -3.75
C ASN A 160 15.82 8.08 -4.36
N GLY A 161 16.51 6.95 -4.30
CA GLY A 161 17.77 6.69 -5.00
C GLY A 161 17.74 5.31 -5.66
N GLY A 162 18.91 4.79 -6.03
CA GLY A 162 19.06 3.49 -6.65
C GLY A 162 18.20 3.34 -7.92
N VAL A 163 17.59 2.17 -8.12
CA VAL A 163 16.78 1.89 -9.32
C VAL A 163 15.47 2.68 -9.41
N HIS A 164 15.06 3.35 -8.33
CA HIS A 164 13.88 4.21 -8.30
C HIS A 164 14.17 5.66 -8.70
N SER A 165 15.44 6.00 -8.99
CA SER A 165 15.85 7.36 -9.37
C SER A 165 17.02 7.35 -10.36
N GLY A 166 17.10 8.36 -11.22
CA GLY A 166 18.25 8.57 -12.11
C GLY A 166 19.48 9.21 -11.45
N ASN A 167 19.48 9.33 -10.11
CA ASN A 167 20.52 10.03 -9.36
C ASN A 167 21.65 9.09 -8.88
N LYS A 168 22.70 9.67 -8.28
CA LYS A 168 23.87 8.93 -7.78
C LYS A 168 23.67 8.32 -6.38
N MET A 169 22.51 8.51 -5.76
CA MET A 169 22.26 8.04 -4.39
C MET A 169 22.14 6.52 -4.40
N ALA A 170 23.01 5.82 -3.65
CA ALA A 170 23.01 4.37 -3.60
C ALA A 170 21.81 3.78 -2.83
N PHE A 171 21.33 4.48 -1.80
CA PHE A 171 20.17 4.05 -1.02
C PHE A 171 18.88 4.21 -1.83
N GLN A 172 18.05 3.16 -1.86
CA GLN A 172 16.85 3.13 -2.69
C GLN A 172 15.74 4.03 -2.16
N GLU A 173 15.52 4.04 -0.85
CA GLU A 173 14.47 4.81 -0.17
C GLU A 173 15.02 5.40 1.12
N THR A 174 14.80 6.70 1.34
CA THR A 174 15.06 7.38 2.60
C THR A 174 13.74 7.81 3.20
N MET A 175 13.46 7.34 4.41
CA MET A 175 12.17 7.53 5.06
C MET A 175 12.28 8.37 6.34
N ILE A 176 11.22 9.10 6.67
CA ILE A 176 11.07 9.83 7.93
C ILE A 176 9.95 9.19 8.75
N ALA A 177 10.20 8.99 10.04
CA ALA A 177 9.25 8.39 10.98
C ALA A 177 9.01 9.35 12.18
N PRO A 178 7.77 9.85 12.38
CA PRO A 178 7.47 10.83 13.43
C PRO A 178 7.21 10.13 14.78
N VAL A 179 8.24 9.51 15.36
CA VAL A 179 8.13 8.71 16.59
C VAL A 179 7.75 9.51 17.84
N GLY A 180 7.98 10.83 17.83
CA GLY A 180 7.66 11.72 18.96
C GLY A 180 6.22 12.23 18.97
N VAL A 181 5.41 11.91 17.96
CA VAL A 181 4.03 12.38 17.85
C VAL A 181 3.09 11.41 18.56
N THR A 182 2.38 11.89 19.58
CA THR A 182 1.49 11.08 20.42
C THR A 182 0.07 10.94 19.88
N SER A 183 -0.32 11.82 18.94
CA SER A 183 -1.65 11.82 18.32
C SER A 183 -1.55 11.67 16.81
N THR A 184 -2.35 10.77 16.28
CA THR A 184 -2.36 10.43 14.86
C THR A 184 -2.92 11.55 14.00
N LEU A 185 -3.74 12.44 14.60
CA LEU A 185 -4.17 13.68 13.97
C LEU A 185 -3.00 14.62 13.65
N HIS A 186 -1.94 14.60 14.47
CA HIS A 186 -0.77 15.47 14.30
C HIS A 186 0.34 14.85 13.43
N ILE A 187 0.25 13.54 13.15
CA ILE A 187 1.23 12.82 12.33
C ILE A 187 1.26 13.38 10.89
N PHE A 188 0.09 13.54 10.25
CA PHE A 188 0.02 14.00 8.87
C PHE A 188 0.47 15.45 8.68
N PRO A 189 0.05 16.42 9.52
CA PRO A 189 0.59 17.78 9.47
C PRO A 189 2.11 17.84 9.65
N ALA A 190 2.66 17.09 10.62
CA ALA A 190 4.10 17.06 10.86
C ALA A 190 4.88 16.48 9.66
N LEU A 191 4.37 15.39 9.06
CA LEU A 191 4.95 14.81 7.86
C LEU A 191 4.86 15.74 6.65
N MET A 192 3.71 16.40 6.45
CA MET A 192 3.51 17.34 5.36
C MET A 192 4.47 18.53 5.47
N PHE A 193 4.65 19.08 6.68
CA PHE A 193 5.62 20.14 6.92
C PHE A 193 7.05 19.70 6.57
N CYS A 194 7.44 18.50 7.00
CA CYS A 194 8.75 17.94 6.70
C CYS A 194 8.96 17.75 5.19
N TRP A 195 7.97 17.19 4.49
CA TRP A 195 7.99 17.05 3.04
C TRP A 195 8.13 18.40 2.32
N CYS A 196 7.35 19.41 2.71
CA CYS A 196 7.44 20.76 2.16
C CYS A 196 8.81 21.40 2.41
N SER A 197 9.42 21.16 3.57
CA SER A 197 10.76 21.66 3.88
C SER A 197 11.84 20.98 3.02
N VAL A 198 11.77 19.66 2.85
CA VAL A 198 12.69 18.90 1.99
C VAL A 198 12.56 19.32 0.53
N THR A 199 11.33 19.41 0.01
CA THR A 199 11.08 19.80 -1.38
C THR A 199 11.40 21.26 -1.64
N GLY A 200 11.06 22.17 -0.72
CA GLY A 200 11.45 23.58 -0.79
C GLY A 200 12.96 23.78 -0.80
N SER A 201 13.71 23.01 -0.01
CA SER A 201 15.18 23.03 0.00
C SER A 201 15.78 22.48 -1.30
N SER A 202 15.10 21.52 -1.95
CA SER A 202 15.60 20.88 -3.18
C SER A 202 15.42 21.72 -4.45
N GLN A 203 14.62 22.80 -4.42
CA GLN A 203 14.34 23.65 -5.59
C GLN A 203 15.33 24.83 -5.77
N PHE A 204 16.27 25.05 -4.84
CA PHE A 204 17.23 26.15 -4.91
C PHE A 204 18.54 25.75 -5.63
N ALA A 205 18.64 26.18 -6.90
CA ALA A 205 19.81 26.44 -7.77
C ALA A 205 21.01 25.44 -7.85
N PRO A 206 21.52 25.14 -9.07
CA PRO A 206 22.73 24.33 -9.24
C PRO A 206 23.97 25.08 -8.75
N GLY A 207 24.68 24.50 -7.78
CA GLY A 207 25.97 25.04 -7.28
C GLY A 207 26.00 25.32 -5.77
N ALA A 208 24.86 25.28 -5.08
CA ALA A 208 24.84 25.42 -3.65
C ALA A 208 25.07 24.07 -2.96
N LYS A 209 26.17 23.98 -2.21
CA LYS A 209 26.44 22.86 -1.31
C LYS A 209 25.60 23.07 -0.06
N TYR A 210 24.54 22.29 0.08
CA TYR A 210 23.78 22.23 1.32
C TYR A 210 24.06 20.91 2.01
N MET A 211 24.58 20.98 3.23
CA MET A 211 24.70 19.84 4.12
C MET A 211 23.49 19.88 5.04
N VAL A 212 22.62 18.87 4.98
CA VAL A 212 21.60 18.65 6.01
C VAL A 212 22.34 18.10 7.22
N THR A 213 22.80 18.98 8.10
CA THR A 213 23.30 18.61 9.42
C THR A 213 22.22 18.84 10.46
N ASP A 214 21.98 17.80 11.26
CA ASP A 214 21.06 17.70 12.39
C ASP A 214 19.57 17.49 12.09
N VAL A 215 19.19 16.21 12.10
CA VAL A 215 17.88 15.72 12.55
C VAL A 215 18.09 15.04 13.90
N LEU A 216 18.35 15.79 14.98
CA LEU A 216 18.17 15.33 16.36
C LEU A 216 18.47 16.46 17.36
N GLY A 217 17.42 16.94 18.02
CA GLY A 217 17.50 17.87 19.14
C GLY A 217 16.26 17.75 20.01
N LEU A 218 16.15 16.65 20.76
CA LEU A 218 15.17 16.50 21.85
C LEU A 218 15.56 17.47 22.97
N HIS A 219 14.90 18.62 23.06
CA HIS A 219 14.99 19.45 24.25
C HIS A 219 14.20 18.77 25.38
N ALA A 220 14.79 18.70 26.58
CA ALA A 220 14.34 17.92 27.74
C ALA A 220 12.96 18.31 28.35
N LYS A 221 12.07 18.97 27.61
CA LYS A 221 10.77 19.47 28.07
C LYS A 221 9.56 19.08 27.21
N GLY A 222 9.71 18.13 26.28
CA GLY A 222 8.56 17.62 25.51
C GLY A 222 8.02 18.57 24.44
N GLU A 223 8.78 19.60 24.05
CA GLU A 223 8.47 20.45 22.90
C GLU A 223 9.17 19.91 21.65
N CYS A 224 8.40 19.61 20.60
CA CYS A 224 8.94 19.19 19.30
C CYS A 224 9.36 20.44 18.52
N LEU A 225 10.61 20.88 18.71
CA LEU A 225 11.25 21.90 17.88
C LEU A 225 12.09 21.22 16.79
N LEU A 226 11.51 21.02 15.61
CA LEU A 226 12.28 20.69 14.42
C LEU A 226 13.05 21.94 13.98
N SER A 227 14.31 22.04 14.38
CA SER A 227 15.20 23.11 13.97
C SER A 227 16.00 22.64 12.75
N PHE A 228 15.68 23.16 11.56
CA PHE A 228 16.51 22.94 10.36
C PHE A 228 17.64 23.97 10.35
N TRP A 229 18.89 23.51 10.44
CA TRP A 229 20.06 24.36 10.18
C TRP A 229 20.43 24.27 8.70
N LEU A 230 20.14 25.34 7.96
CA LEU A 230 20.72 25.57 6.64
C LEU A 230 22.11 26.18 6.83
N VAL A 231 23.15 25.34 6.86
CA VAL A 231 24.52 25.84 6.72
C VAL A 231 24.79 26.05 5.24
N GLN A 232 24.65 27.31 4.81
CA GLN A 232 25.13 27.76 3.51
C GLN A 232 26.62 28.08 3.67
N GLU A 233 27.52 27.24 3.13
CA GLU A 233 28.93 27.63 3.01
C GLU A 233 28.99 28.91 2.14
N ASN A 234 29.36 30.04 2.76
CA ASN A 234 29.56 31.39 2.19
C ASN A 234 28.39 32.40 2.12
N CYS A 235 27.50 32.47 3.12
CA CYS A 235 26.68 33.69 3.31
C CYS A 235 26.87 34.32 4.70
N PRO A 236 27.36 35.57 4.82
CA PRO A 236 27.50 36.26 6.10
C PRO A 236 26.14 36.83 6.51
N GLY A 237 25.26 36.00 7.10
CA GLY A 237 23.98 36.47 7.59
C GLY A 237 23.19 35.38 8.32
N ARG A 238 23.01 35.54 9.64
CA ARG A 238 22.07 34.72 10.42
C ARG A 238 20.65 35.22 10.12
N LEU A 239 19.82 34.40 9.50
CA LEU A 239 18.37 34.63 9.48
C LEU A 239 17.73 33.73 10.54
N PRO A 240 17.26 34.27 11.69
CA PRO A 240 16.49 33.48 12.63
C PRO A 240 15.09 33.21 12.05
N LEU A 241 14.76 31.94 11.82
CA LEU A 241 13.39 31.50 11.56
C LEU A 241 12.62 31.49 12.89
N GLN A 242 11.72 32.46 13.08
CA GLN A 242 10.78 32.45 14.21
C GLN A 242 9.64 31.46 13.93
N CYS A 243 9.45 30.47 14.81
CA CYS A 243 8.24 29.66 14.83
C CYS A 243 7.04 30.53 15.23
N HIS A 244 5.97 30.51 14.42
CA HIS A 244 4.73 31.23 14.71
C HIS A 244 4.02 30.60 15.93
N PRO A 245 3.56 31.37 16.94
CA PRO A 245 3.06 30.83 18.22
C PRO A 245 1.72 30.05 18.17
N SER A 246 1.11 29.90 17.00
CA SER A 246 -0.29 29.45 16.87
C SER A 246 -0.47 27.93 16.73
N LEU A 247 0.53 27.12 17.10
CA LEU A 247 0.48 25.65 17.11
C LEU A 247 0.80 25.08 18.51
N ARG A 248 0.27 25.72 19.56
CA ARG A 248 0.23 25.18 20.92
C ARG A 248 -1.12 24.55 21.20
#